data_AF-A0A3N5TGW3-F1
#
_entry.id   AF-A0A3N5TGW3-F1
#
_cell.length_a   1.000
_cell.length_b   1.000
_cell.length_c   1.000
_cell.angle_alpha   90.00
_cell.angle_beta   90.00
_cell.angle_gamma   90.00
#
_symmetry.space_group_name_H-M   'P 1'
#
loop_
_entity.id
_entity.type
_entity.pdbx_description
1 polymer ?
#
loop_
_entity_poly.entity_id
_entity_poly.type
_entity_poly.pdbx_seq_one_letter_code
_entity_poly.pdbx_strand_id
1 'polypeptide(L)' 'KVAGVFPADSHPPIVYPAALVKGQDTPTARRLLEFLKGPDAKPIFEKHGFTVK' A
#
# COMPACT_ATOMS: atom_id res chain seq x y z
N LYS A 1 3.65 -22.51 -12.95
CA LYS A 1 4.45 -21.74 -13.94
C LYS A 1 3.65 -20.49 -14.32
N VAL A 2 4.29 -19.33 -14.45
CA VAL A 2 3.61 -18.10 -14.89
C VAL A 2 3.29 -18.22 -16.39
N ALA A 3 2.04 -17.95 -16.78
CA ALA A 3 1.59 -18.02 -18.18
C ALA A 3 1.83 -16.71 -18.95
N GLY A 4 1.93 -15.57 -18.24
CA GLY A 4 2.19 -14.26 -18.80
C GLY A 4 2.05 -13.15 -17.74
N VAL A 5 2.44 -11.93 -18.10
CA VAL A 5 2.23 -10.70 -17.30
C VAL A 5 1.52 -9.70 -18.21
N PHE A 6 0.48 -9.05 -17.71
CA PHE A 6 -0.25 -8.05 -18.48
C PHE A 6 0.62 -6.79 -18.66
N PRO A 7 0.61 -6.16 -19.85
CA PRO A 7 1.19 -4.84 -20.04
C PRO A 7 0.59 -3.82 -19.08
N ALA A 8 1.41 -2.92 -18.52
CA ALA A 8 0.96 -1.99 -17.48
C ALA A 8 -0.09 -0.96 -17.96
N ASP A 9 -0.13 -0.70 -19.27
CA ASP A 9 -1.08 0.20 -19.94
C ASP A 9 -2.35 -0.52 -20.41
N SER A 10 -2.42 -1.84 -20.29
CA SER A 10 -3.62 -2.62 -20.66
C SER A 10 -4.71 -2.55 -19.58
N HIS A 11 -4.44 -1.93 -18.44
CA HIS A 11 -5.37 -1.78 -17.33
C HIS A 11 -5.09 -0.49 -16.54
N PRO A 12 -6.07 0.02 -15.76
CA PRO A 12 -5.80 1.06 -14.78
C PRO A 12 -4.74 0.60 -13.76
N PRO A 13 -3.89 1.50 -13.23
CA PRO A 13 -2.91 1.13 -12.23
C PRO A 13 -3.54 0.42 -11.01
N ILE A 14 -2.89 -0.63 -10.53
CA ILE A 14 -3.32 -1.34 -9.33
C ILE A 14 -2.87 -0.51 -8.12
N VAL A 15 -3.82 0.09 -7.41
CA VAL A 15 -3.57 1.00 -6.27
C VAL A 15 -4.32 0.53 -5.03
N TYR A 16 -3.64 0.52 -3.89
CA TYR A 16 -4.20 0.14 -2.59
C TYR A 16 -4.28 1.36 -1.66
N PRO A 17 -5.40 2.10 -1.66
CA PRO A 17 -5.57 3.24 -0.76
C PRO A 17 -5.81 2.77 0.68
N ALA A 18 -5.27 3.51 1.65
CA ALA A 18 -5.52 3.31 3.07
C ALA A 18 -6.02 4.62 3.70
N ALA A 19 -7.00 4.52 4.59
CA ALA A 19 -7.61 5.65 5.26
C ALA A 19 -8.08 5.28 6.67
N LEU A 20 -8.25 6.28 7.53
CA LEU A 20 -8.91 6.11 8.81
C LEU A 20 -10.42 5.90 8.60
N VAL A 21 -10.99 4.96 9.36
CA VAL A 21 -12.44 4.73 9.34
C VAL A 21 -13.14 5.89 10.06
N LYS A 22 -14.26 6.36 9.48
CA LYS A 22 -15.06 7.45 10.04
C LYS A 22 -15.49 7.10 11.48
N GLY A 23 -15.26 8.03 12.41
CA GLY A 23 -15.57 7.83 13.83
C GLY A 23 -14.57 6.95 14.61
N GLN A 24 -13.52 6.45 13.95
CA GLN A 24 -12.45 5.64 14.57
C GLN A 24 -11.10 6.37 14.54
N ASP A 25 -11.16 7.71 14.56
CA ASP A 25 -9.98 8.56 14.55
C ASP A 25 -9.32 8.62 15.93
N THR A 26 -8.66 7.52 16.29
CA THR A 26 -7.95 7.36 17.56
C THR A 26 -6.47 7.64 17.39
N PRO A 27 -5.75 8.06 18.45
CA PRO A 27 -4.30 8.25 18.40
C PRO A 27 -3.54 7.02 17.90
N THR A 28 -3.99 5.81 18.28
CA THR A 28 -3.40 4.54 17.84
C THR A 28 -3.61 4.30 16.35
N ALA A 29 -4.82 4.52 15.84
CA ALA A 29 -5.13 4.35 14.41
C ALA A 29 -4.34 5.34 13.55
N ARG A 30 -4.23 6.61 13.99
CA ARG A 30 -3.36 7.60 13.34
C ARG A 30 -1.92 7.14 13.31
N ARG A 31 -1.38 6.70 14.45
CA ARG A 31 0.02 6.26 14.55
C ARG A 31 0.31 5.08 13.62
N LEU A 32 -0.62 4.14 13.50
CA LEU A 32 -0.49 3.04 12.55
C LEU A 32 -0.49 3.53 11.11
N LEU A 33 -1.44 4.40 10.73
CA LEU A 33 -1.49 4.93 9.37
C LEU A 33 -0.22 5.71 9.01
N GLU A 34 0.33 6.49 9.94
CA GLU A 34 1.59 7.21 9.73
C GLU A 34 2.79 6.27 9.66
N PHE A 35 2.83 5.21 10.47
CA PHE A 35 3.85 4.17 10.34
C PHE A 35 3.82 3.50 8.97
N LEU A 36 2.64 3.14 8.46
CA LEU A 36 2.49 2.49 7.15
C LEU A 36 2.95 3.38 5.98
N LYS A 37 2.92 4.71 6.15
CA LYS A 37 3.46 5.69 5.20
C LYS A 37 4.95 6.00 5.40
N GLY A 38 5.52 5.55 6.51
CA GLY A 38 6.87 5.89 6.94
C GLY A 38 7.97 5.06 6.24
N PRO A 39 9.24 5.47 6.42
CA PRO A 39 10.39 4.82 5.79
C PRO A 39 10.60 3.38 6.27
N ASP A 40 10.13 3.03 7.48
CA ASP A 40 10.27 1.69 8.04
C ASP A 40 9.34 0.66 7.38
N ALA A 41 8.16 1.09 6.92
CA ALA A 41 7.19 0.23 6.28
C ALA A 41 7.47 0.02 4.78
N LYS A 42 8.03 1.03 4.11
CA LYS A 42 8.39 0.98 2.68
C LYS A 42 9.17 -0.29 2.27
N PRO A 43 10.30 -0.66 2.91
CA PRO A 43 11.07 -1.83 2.51
C PRO A 43 10.31 -3.15 2.71
N ILE A 44 9.35 -3.19 3.64
CA ILE A 44 8.50 -4.38 3.85
C ILE A 44 7.57 -4.58 2.65
N PHE A 45 6.95 -3.51 2.15
CA PHE A 45 6.09 -3.57 0.96
C PHE A 45 6.89 -3.95 -0.29
N GLU A 46 8.06 -3.33 -0.51
CA GLU A 46 8.95 -3.62 -1.64
C GLU A 46 9.43 -5.08 -1.63
N LYS A 47 9.81 -5.61 -0.45
CA LYS A 47 10.19 -7.02 -0.28
C LYS A 47 9.11 -8.00 -0.73
N HIS A 48 7.83 -7.62 -0.63
CA HIS A 48 6.71 -8.46 -1.03
C HIS A 48 6.15 -8.12 -2.42
N GLY A 49 6.87 -7.32 -3.22
CA GLY A 49 6.54 -7.05 -4.62
C GLY A 49 5.56 -5.89 -4.84
N PHE A 50 5.26 -5.10 -3.82
CA PHE A 50 4.50 -3.87 -3.98
C PHE A 50 5.40 -2.70 -4.38
N THR A 51 4.85 -1.79 -5.19
CA THR A 51 5.46 -0.49 -5.44
C THR A 51 4.93 0.53 -4.45
N VAL A 52 5.82 1.21 -3.72
CA VAL A 52 5.45 2.32 -2.81
C VAL A 52 5.86 3.63 -3.47
N LYS A 53 4.90 4.55 -3.62
CA LYS A 53 5.13 5.90 -4.15
C LYS A 53 5.50 6.86 -3.04
#